data_AF-A0A645H829-F1
#
_entry.id   AF-A0A645H829-F1
#
_cell.length_a   1.000
_cell.length_b   1.000
_cell.length_c   1.000
_cell.angle_alpha   90.00
_cell.angle_beta   90.00
_cell.angle_gamma   90.00
#
_symmetry.space_group_name_H-M   'P 1'
#
loop_
_entity.id
_entity.type
_entity.pdbx_description
1 polymer ?
#
loop_
_entity_poly.entity_id
_entity_poly.type
_entity_poly.pdbx_seq_one_letter_code
_entity_poly.pdbx_strand_id
1 'polypeptide(L)' 'MPLHTLRANIDYGFTEANTTAGKIGVKVWICHKEGMEEQDYAVNAKKNKVQKGAAR' A
#
# COMPACT_ATOMS: atom_id res chain seq x y z
N MET A 1 -0.84 12.63 -8.12
CA MET A 1 -0.88 12.79 -6.65
C MET A 1 -0.90 14.28 -6.35
N PRO A 2 -2.05 14.87 -6.01
CA PRO A 2 -2.15 16.32 -5.78
C PRO A 2 -1.57 16.70 -4.39
N LEU A 3 -0.24 16.64 -4.27
CA LEU A 3 0.50 16.90 -3.01
C LEU A 3 0.38 18.35 -2.51
N HIS A 4 0.00 19.27 -3.39
CA HIS A 4 -0.18 20.69 -3.06
C HIS A 4 -1.63 21.04 -2.71
N THR A 5 -2.57 20.08 -2.80
CA THR A 5 -3.99 20.30 -2.53
C THR A 5 -4.33 19.86 -1.11
N LEU A 6 -4.43 20.83 -0.18
CA LEU A 6 -4.66 20.56 1.26
C LEU A 6 -5.98 19.84 1.59
N ARG A 7 -7.00 19.95 0.73
CA ARG A 7 -8.27 19.24 0.90
C ARG A 7 -8.26 17.81 0.37
N ALA A 8 -7.19 17.37 -0.28
CA ALA A 8 -7.13 16.01 -0.80
C ALA A 8 -7.03 15.01 0.35
N ASN A 9 -7.91 14.00 0.35
CA ASN A 9 -7.85 12.88 1.29
C ASN A 9 -6.67 11.97 0.89
N ILE A 10 -5.56 12.15 1.59
CA ILE A 10 -4.27 11.52 1.30
C ILE A 10 -3.74 10.86 2.57
N ASP A 11 -3.51 9.55 2.50
CA ASP A 11 -2.81 8.83 3.56
C ASP A 11 -1.35 8.61 3.21
N TYR A 12 -0.49 8.73 4.23
CA TYR A 12 0.94 8.55 4.14
C TYR A 12 1.41 7.40 5.02
N GLY A 13 2.22 6.51 4.46
CA GLY A 13 2.83 5.40 5.17
C GLY A 13 4.32 5.30 4.87
N PHE A 14 5.10 4.98 5.90
CA PHE A 14 6.52 4.67 5.77
C PHE A 14 6.83 3.36 6.49
N THR A 15 7.60 2.50 5.83
CA THR A 15 8.09 1.25 6.43
C THR A 15 9.46 0.91 5.88
N GLU A 16 10.26 0.21 6.69
CA GLU A 16 11.54 -0.34 6.27
C GLU A 16 11.39 -1.83 5.95
N ALA A 17 11.94 -2.27 4.82
CA ALA A 17 12.06 -3.67 4.48
C ALA A 17 13.46 -4.16 4.84
N ASN A 18 13.53 -5.20 5.67
CA ASN A 18 14.80 -5.87 5.98
C ASN A 18 15.13 -6.86 4.85
N THR A 19 16.25 -6.65 4.17
CA THR A 19 16.76 -7.52 3.12
C THR A 19 18.16 -8.03 3.49
N THR A 20 18.62 -9.07 2.82
CA THR A 20 19.97 -9.63 3.03
C THR A 20 21.09 -8.62 2.75
N ALA A 21 20.86 -7.67 1.84
CA ALA A 21 21.78 -6.60 1.51
C ALA A 21 21.67 -5.36 2.41
N GLY A 22 20.73 -5.35 3.38
CA GLY A 22 20.50 -4.21 4.28
C GLY A 22 19.04 -3.78 4.34
N LYS A 23 18.80 -2.53 4.73
CA LYS A 23 17.44 -1.97 4.88
C LYS A 23 17.04 -1.13 3.67
N ILE A 24 15.83 -1.33 3.17
CA ILE A 24 15.24 -0.52 2.09
C ILE A 24 14.05 0.26 2.65
N GLY A 25 14.11 1.58 2.58
CA GLY A 25 12.98 2.43 2.97
C GLY A 25 11.91 2.47 1.89
N VAL A 26 10.66 2.18 2.25
CA VAL A 26 9.50 2.24 1.36
C VAL A 26 8.56 3.32 1.86
N LYS A 27 8.25 4.26 0.96
CA LYS A 27 7.37 5.39 1.23
C LYS A 27 6.16 5.30 0.31
N VAL A 28 4.97 5.31 0.89
CA VAL A 28 3.70 5.12 0.17
C VAL A 28 2.78 6.29 0.45
N TRP A 29 2.13 6.74 -0.61
CA TRP A 29 1.02 7.68 -0.52
C TRP A 29 -0.20 7.11 -1.20
N ILE A 30 -1.34 7.15 -0.52
CA ILE A 30 -2.63 6.65 -1.04
C ILE A 30 -3.56 7.86 -1.20
N CYS A 31 -3.99 8.13 -2.43
CA CYS A 31 -5.04 9.12 -2.69
C CYS A 31 -6.39 8.43 -2.66
N HIS A 32 -7.24 8.79 -1.70
CA HIS A 32 -8.62 8.34 -1.68
C HIS A 32 -9.47 9.18 -2.63
N LYS A 33 -10.39 8.52 -3.33
CA LYS A 33 -11.44 9.21 -4.06
C LYS A 33 -12.54 9.57 -3.07
N GLU A 34 -13.07 10.79 -3.19
CA GLU A 34 -14.17 11.26 -2.35
C GLU A 34 -15.38 10.34 -2.53
N GLY A 35 -15.77 9.62 -1.48
CA GLY A 35 -16.88 8.66 -1.47
C GLY A 35 -16.54 7.17 -1.60
N MET A 36 -15.28 6.74 -1.47
CA MET A 36 -14.94 5.31 -1.33
C MET A 36 -14.57 4.93 0.10
N GLU A 37 -15.11 3.82 0.57
CA GLU A 37 -14.95 3.31 1.94
C GLU A 37 -13.64 2.49 2.04
N GLU A 38 -12.90 2.59 3.15
CA GLU A 38 -11.62 1.87 3.36
C GLU A 38 -11.73 0.35 3.14
N GLN A 39 -12.93 -0.21 3.31
CA GLN A 39 -13.17 -1.65 3.19
C GLN A 39 -12.94 -2.19 1.78
N ASP A 40 -13.16 -1.40 0.73
CA ASP A 40 -13.02 -1.85 -0.67
C ASP A 40 -11.56 -2.09 -1.07
N TYR A 41 -10.61 -1.41 -0.43
CA TYR A 41 -9.18 -1.54 -0.73
C TYR A 41 -8.54 -2.76 -0.04
N ALA A 42 -8.96 -3.08 1.19
CA ALA A 42 -8.43 -4.20 1.97
C ALA A 42 -8.74 -5.58 1.33
N VAL A 43 -9.81 -5.66 0.53
CA VAL A 43 -10.20 -6.88 -0.20
C VAL A 43 -9.18 -7.23 -1.28
N ASN A 44 -8.61 -6.24 -1.97
CA ASN A 44 -7.67 -6.45 -3.07
C ASN A 44 -6.27 -6.87 -2.57
N ALA A 45 -5.83 -6.39 -1.41
CA ALA A 45 -4.57 -6.82 -0.78
C ALA A 45 -4.61 -8.31 -0.36
N LYS A 46 -5.78 -8.81 0.07
CA LYS A 46 -5.95 -10.23 0.42
C LYS A 46 -6.05 -11.16 -0.81
N LYS A 47 -6.53 -10.64 -1.95
CA LYS A 47 -6.69 -11.41 -3.20
C LYS A 47 -5.35 -11.77 -3.87
N ASN A 48 -4.30 -10.98 -3.64
CA ASN A 48 -2.95 -11.20 -4.17
C ASN A 48 -2.03 -12.04 -3.27
N LYS A 49 -2.59 -12.87 -2.37
CA LYS A 49 -1.81 -13.97 -1.78
C LYS A 49 -1.53 -14.99 -2.87
N VAL A 50 -0.41 -14.81 -3.58
CA VAL A 50 0.20 -15.80 -4.48
C VAL A 50 0.10 -17.17 -3.81
N GLN A 51 -0.50 -18.13 -4.52
CA GLN A 51 -0.66 -19.51 -4.10
C GLN A 51 0.72 -20.04 -3.66
N LYS A 52 0.95 -20.10 -2.35
CA LYS A 52 2.06 -20.88 -1.81
C LYS A 52 1.71 -22.35 -2.01
N GLY A 53 2.36 -22.98 -2.98
CA GLY A 53 2.56 -24.42 -2.97
C GLY A 53 2.24 -25.13 -4.28
N ALA A 54 3.28 -25.37 -5.07
CA ALA A 54 3.50 -26.66 -5.74
C ALA A 54 4.98 -26.73 -6.15
N ALA A 55 5.85 -27.00 -5.17
CA ALA A 55 7.19 -27.51 -5.45
C ALA A 55 7.26 -28.94 -4.92
N ARG A 56 7.03 -29.89 -5.83
CA ARG A 56 7.72 -31.17 -5.94
C ARG A 56 7.73 -31.56 -7.40
#